data_AF-B3V5U4-F1
#
_entry.id   AF-B3V5U4-F1
#
_cell.length_a   1.000
_cell.length_b   1.000
_cell.length_c   1.000
_cell.angle_alpha   90.00
_cell.angle_beta   90.00
_cell.angle_gamma   90.00
#
_symmetry.space_group_name_H-M   'P 1'
#
loop_
_entity.id
_entity.type
_entity.pdbx_description
1 polymer ?
#
loop_
_entity_poly.entity_id
_entity_poly.type
_entity_poly.pdbx_seq_one_letter_code
_entity_poly.pdbx_strand_id
1 'polypeptide(L)'
;MEFSIISEMFEMMEKTTKRIELTNILVELLKKTPKKIIPNIVYLLQGIIRPNFEGVELGIAEKLAIRAISKSAGLPIKKIEDDYREGGDLGLTASNILKIKTQTTFTAEKITVERVYETLFKIAKLEGKGSQDLKMKYISSLLNDATPLEAKFVLKILLGTLRLGIAENTVMDALAIAFTGKKENRVQIENAYNVSSDLGKVSLIVATDGIDEIKKFKISLFSPIRPMLADRVQSEKDVIKKMPEQFVAEYKLDGERVQIHMQSDKIVLFSRRLENITQYYPDIVERIGKTLNVNEGVFEAEIVPINENTGEFLPFQELMHRRRKHKLDETVLQYPITVNFFDVLYYDKKDCV
;
A
#
# COMPACT_ATOMS: atom_id res chain seq x y z
N MET A 1 -21.49 -0.89 -6.99
CA MET A 1 -22.13 -1.09 -5.66
C MET A 1 -22.30 0.27 -4.99
N GLU A 2 -23.41 0.54 -4.29
CA GLU A 2 -23.57 1.84 -3.58
C GLU A 2 -22.53 2.00 -2.47
N PHE A 3 -21.95 3.21 -2.34
CA PHE A 3 -20.91 3.51 -1.35
C PHE A 3 -21.48 3.64 0.08
N SER A 4 -22.78 3.88 0.22
CA SER A 4 -23.53 3.81 1.48
C SER A 4 -23.33 2.47 2.20
N ILE A 5 -23.40 1.35 1.47
CA ILE A 5 -23.27 0.00 2.04
C ILE A 5 -21.90 -0.20 2.69
N ILE A 6 -20.82 0.20 2.02
CA ILE A 6 -19.47 0.09 2.60
C ILE A 6 -19.27 1.07 3.76
N SER A 7 -19.87 2.26 3.66
CA SER A 7 -19.83 3.27 4.73
C SER A 7 -20.50 2.77 6.02
N GLU A 8 -21.65 2.11 5.91
CA GLU A 8 -22.32 1.47 7.05
C GLU A 8 -21.47 0.35 7.67
N MET A 9 -20.85 -0.48 6.84
CA MET A 9 -19.97 -1.56 7.32
C MET A 9 -18.74 -0.99 8.03
N PHE A 10 -18.14 0.08 7.51
CA PHE A 10 -17.02 0.76 8.16
C PHE A 10 -17.43 1.40 9.49
N GLU A 11 -18.63 1.99 9.56
CA GLU A 11 -19.19 2.51 10.81
C GLU A 11 -19.40 1.41 11.86
N MET A 12 -19.84 0.21 11.44
CA MET A 12 -19.94 -0.95 12.33
C MET A 12 -18.55 -1.41 12.80
N MET A 13 -17.54 -1.40 11.93
CA MET A 13 -16.17 -1.77 12.28
C MET A 13 -15.56 -0.78 13.28
N GLU A 14 -15.77 0.54 13.13
CA GLU A 14 -15.29 1.53 14.10
C GLU A 14 -15.89 1.36 15.50
N LYS A 15 -17.07 0.71 15.61
CA LYS A 15 -17.79 0.49 16.88
C LYS A 15 -17.34 -0.76 17.64
N THR A 16 -16.47 -1.59 17.08
CA THR A 16 -16.00 -2.81 17.73
C THR A 16 -14.49 -2.92 17.71
N THR A 17 -13.93 -3.46 18.78
CA THR A 17 -12.49 -3.80 18.89
C THR A 17 -12.26 -5.31 18.80
N LYS A 18 -13.34 -6.11 18.73
CA LYS A 18 -13.25 -7.56 18.74
C LYS A 18 -12.91 -8.10 17.36
N ARG A 19 -11.79 -8.80 17.27
CA ARG A 19 -11.27 -9.36 16.01
C ARG A 19 -12.27 -10.25 15.27
N ILE A 20 -13.03 -11.08 16.00
CA ILE A 20 -14.01 -11.99 15.42
C ILE A 20 -15.18 -11.19 14.79
N GLU A 21 -15.67 -10.17 15.48
CA GLU A 21 -16.75 -9.30 14.97
C GLU A 21 -16.27 -8.54 13.72
N LEU A 22 -15.08 -7.95 13.74
CA LEU A 22 -14.47 -7.30 12.56
C LEU A 22 -14.36 -8.27 11.37
N THR A 23 -13.93 -9.50 11.61
CA THR A 23 -13.83 -10.53 10.57
C THR A 23 -15.19 -10.87 9.99
N ASN A 24 -16.23 -11.00 10.83
CA ASN A 24 -17.58 -11.30 10.36
C ASN A 24 -18.18 -10.15 9.53
N ILE A 25 -17.99 -8.89 9.95
CA ILE A 25 -18.43 -7.73 9.17
C ILE A 25 -17.72 -7.70 7.81
N LEU A 26 -16.42 -7.99 7.76
CA LEU A 26 -15.68 -8.10 6.51
C LEU A 26 -16.20 -9.23 5.62
N VAL A 27 -16.50 -10.41 6.18
CA VAL A 27 -17.09 -11.52 5.42
C VAL A 27 -18.43 -11.13 4.81
N GLU A 28 -19.30 -10.45 5.56
CA GLU A 28 -20.57 -9.94 5.03
C GLU A 28 -20.36 -8.92 3.92
N LEU A 29 -19.46 -7.95 4.12
CA LEU A 29 -19.11 -6.95 3.11
C LEU A 29 -18.64 -7.63 1.82
N LEU A 30 -17.71 -8.57 1.91
CA LEU A 30 -17.16 -9.29 0.76
C LEU A 30 -18.23 -10.11 0.02
N LYS A 31 -19.13 -10.79 0.75
CA LYS A 31 -20.23 -11.56 0.14
C LYS A 31 -21.27 -10.69 -0.57
N LYS A 32 -21.52 -9.48 -0.07
CA LYS A 32 -22.42 -8.49 -0.70
C LYS A 32 -21.77 -7.77 -1.89
N THR A 33 -20.44 -7.84 -2.01
CA THR A 33 -19.68 -7.11 -3.02
C THR A 33 -19.67 -7.86 -4.36
N PRO A 34 -20.02 -7.22 -5.48
CA PRO A 34 -19.82 -7.80 -6.81
C PRO A 34 -18.35 -8.17 -7.04
N LYS A 35 -18.09 -9.41 -7.48
CA LYS A 35 -16.74 -9.98 -7.57
C LYS A 35 -15.70 -9.07 -8.26
N LYS A 36 -16.12 -8.41 -9.35
CA LYS A 36 -15.26 -7.51 -10.15
C LYS A 36 -14.70 -6.31 -9.39
N ILE A 37 -15.35 -5.87 -8.31
CA ILE A 37 -14.96 -4.66 -7.57
C ILE A 37 -14.37 -4.98 -6.19
N ILE A 38 -14.26 -6.27 -5.82
CA ILE A 38 -13.60 -6.69 -4.59
C ILE A 38 -12.19 -6.10 -4.44
N PRO A 39 -11.34 -6.06 -5.50
CA PRO A 39 -10.00 -5.48 -5.39
C PRO A 39 -10.03 -4.05 -4.91
N ASN A 40 -10.98 -3.24 -5.41
CA ASN A 40 -11.14 -1.85 -5.01
C ASN A 40 -11.41 -1.75 -3.50
N ILE A 41 -12.33 -2.57 -2.97
CA ILE A 41 -12.64 -2.58 -1.54
C ILE A 41 -11.42 -3.02 -0.71
N VAL A 42 -10.71 -4.06 -1.16
CA VAL A 42 -9.51 -4.57 -0.48
C VAL A 42 -8.41 -3.52 -0.41
N TYR A 43 -8.14 -2.80 -1.50
CA TYR A 43 -7.19 -1.70 -1.48
C TYR A 43 -7.64 -0.59 -0.52
N LEU A 44 -8.91 -0.17 -0.58
CA LEU A 44 -9.45 0.87 0.30
C LEU A 44 -9.34 0.49 1.79
N LEU A 45 -9.58 -0.78 2.13
CA LEU A 45 -9.39 -1.32 3.48
C LEU A 45 -7.92 -1.27 3.95
N GLN A 46 -6.97 -1.37 3.01
CA GLN A 46 -5.54 -1.21 3.28
C GLN A 46 -5.09 0.28 3.29
N GLY A 47 -6.00 1.22 3.00
CA GLY A 47 -5.67 2.65 2.90
C GLY A 47 -4.90 3.02 1.63
N ILE A 48 -4.92 2.17 0.61
CA ILE A 48 -4.27 2.38 -0.69
C ILE A 48 -5.32 2.30 -1.81
N ILE A 49 -4.94 2.67 -3.03
CA ILE A 49 -5.77 2.42 -4.22
C ILE A 49 -5.10 1.48 -5.20
N ARG A 50 -3.77 1.33 -5.15
CA ARG A 50 -3.01 0.37 -5.95
C ARG A 50 -1.94 -0.26 -5.06
N PRO A 51 -1.38 -1.40 -5.44
CA PRO A 51 -0.22 -1.96 -4.74
C PRO A 51 0.94 -0.95 -4.69
N ASN A 52 1.69 -0.93 -3.58
CA ASN A 52 2.76 0.05 -3.34
C ASN A 52 3.81 0.09 -4.47
N PHE A 53 4.06 -1.06 -5.10
CA PHE A 53 5.05 -1.18 -6.16
C PHE A 53 4.67 -0.47 -7.47
N GLU A 54 3.41 -0.06 -7.62
CA GLU A 54 2.98 0.80 -8.73
C GLU A 54 3.23 2.29 -8.47
N GLY A 55 3.62 2.68 -7.26
CA GLY A 55 3.97 4.07 -6.92
C GLY A 55 2.79 5.05 -6.93
N VAL A 56 1.56 4.56 -6.76
CA VAL A 56 0.36 5.40 -6.72
C VAL A 56 0.03 5.74 -5.26
N GLU A 57 0.38 6.95 -4.85
CA GLU A 57 0.11 7.44 -3.50
C GLU A 57 -1.22 8.19 -3.42
N LEU A 58 -2.05 7.85 -2.42
CA LEU A 58 -3.07 8.76 -1.96
C LEU A 58 -2.43 9.75 -1.00
N GLY A 59 -2.67 11.03 -1.24
CA GLY A 59 -2.20 12.08 -0.34
C GLY A 59 -2.83 13.39 -0.72
N ILE A 60 -3.70 13.88 0.16
CA ILE A 60 -4.26 15.22 0.06
C ILE A 60 -3.94 15.94 1.36
N ALA A 61 -3.40 17.15 1.25
CA ALA A 61 -3.18 18.00 2.41
C ALA A 61 -4.52 18.34 3.07
N GLU A 62 -4.58 18.32 4.40
CA GLU A 62 -5.77 18.66 5.20
C GLU A 62 -6.39 20.01 4.78
N LYS A 63 -5.55 21.02 4.51
CA LYS A 63 -5.99 22.33 4.02
C LYS A 63 -6.75 22.28 2.69
N LEU A 64 -6.43 21.33 1.81
CA LEU A 64 -7.18 21.14 0.55
C LEU A 64 -8.52 20.44 0.82
N ALA A 65 -8.55 19.45 1.72
CA ALA A 65 -9.76 18.79 2.16
C ALA A 65 -10.74 19.78 2.83
N ILE A 66 -10.27 20.64 3.74
CA ILE A 66 -11.05 21.70 4.38
C ILE A 66 -11.68 22.64 3.34
N ARG A 67 -10.88 23.08 2.34
CA ARG A 67 -11.39 23.91 1.22
C ARG A 67 -12.45 23.18 0.40
N ALA A 68 -12.28 21.88 0.15
CA ALA A 68 -13.27 21.08 -0.58
C ALA A 68 -14.58 20.90 0.23
N ILE A 69 -14.50 20.69 1.54
CA ILE A 69 -15.66 20.63 2.44
C ILE A 69 -16.40 21.97 2.43
N SER A 70 -15.68 23.08 2.62
CA SER A 70 -16.26 24.43 2.58
C SER A 70 -16.98 24.71 1.25
N LYS A 71 -16.34 24.36 0.12
CA LYS A 71 -16.92 24.52 -1.22
C LYS A 71 -18.17 23.66 -1.43
N SER A 72 -18.18 22.42 -0.95
CA SER A 72 -19.36 21.54 -1.06
C SER A 72 -20.49 22.03 -0.16
N ALA A 73 -20.19 22.37 1.10
CA ALA A 73 -21.20 22.71 2.09
C ALA A 73 -21.78 24.12 1.92
N GLY A 74 -21.09 25.01 1.21
CA GLY A 74 -21.42 26.43 1.11
C GLY A 74 -21.19 27.20 2.42
N LEU A 75 -20.29 26.70 3.29
CA LEU A 75 -20.00 27.29 4.61
C LEU A 75 -18.59 27.90 4.66
N PRO A 76 -18.37 28.95 5.48
CA PRO A 76 -17.05 29.54 5.63
C PRO A 76 -16.02 28.54 6.17
N ILE A 77 -14.77 28.61 5.67
CA ILE A 77 -13.64 27.77 6.09
C ILE A 77 -13.48 27.75 7.62
N LYS A 78 -13.60 28.92 8.26
CA LYS A 78 -13.49 29.05 9.72
C LYS A 78 -14.41 28.10 10.47
N LYS A 79 -15.64 27.90 10.00
CA LYS A 79 -16.60 26.97 10.62
C LYS A 79 -16.15 25.51 10.52
N ILE A 80 -15.49 25.15 9.43
CA ILE A 80 -14.93 23.80 9.23
C ILE A 80 -13.72 23.60 10.16
N GLU A 81 -12.85 24.62 10.26
CA GLU A 81 -11.69 24.59 11.14
C GLU A 81 -12.06 24.54 12.62
N ASP A 82 -13.12 25.23 13.02
CA ASP A 82 -13.61 25.23 14.40
C ASP A 82 -14.15 23.83 14.78
N ASP A 83 -14.99 23.20 13.94
CA ASP A 83 -15.45 21.82 14.18
C ASP A 83 -14.28 20.80 14.15
N TYR A 84 -13.33 20.97 13.23
CA TYR A 84 -12.13 20.11 13.18
C TYR A 84 -11.26 20.26 14.43
N ARG A 85 -11.12 21.47 14.98
CA ARG A 85 -10.35 21.71 16.20
C ARG A 85 -10.96 21.00 17.41
N GLU A 86 -12.28 20.89 17.45
CA GLU A 86 -13.00 20.17 18.51
C GLU A 86 -12.93 18.65 18.32
N GLY A 87 -13.12 18.15 17.10
CA GLY A 87 -13.26 16.72 16.81
C GLY A 87 -11.96 15.98 16.46
N GLY A 88 -10.94 16.68 15.95
CA GLY A 88 -9.65 16.09 15.54
C GLY A 88 -9.71 15.10 14.36
N ASP A 89 -10.86 14.98 13.67
CA ASP A 89 -11.08 14.05 12.56
C ASP A 89 -11.85 14.75 11.43
N LEU A 90 -11.18 15.03 10.30
CA LEU A 90 -11.80 15.70 9.16
C LEU A 90 -12.93 14.90 8.50
N GLY A 91 -12.96 13.58 8.65
CA GLY A 91 -14.08 12.77 8.20
C GLY A 91 -15.31 13.02 9.06
N LEU A 92 -15.15 13.03 10.38
CA LEU A 92 -16.25 13.39 11.29
C LEU A 92 -16.72 14.83 11.05
N THR A 93 -15.78 15.76 10.86
CA THR A 93 -16.09 17.15 10.50
C THR A 93 -16.88 17.24 9.21
N ALA A 94 -16.47 16.54 8.14
CA ALA A 94 -17.25 16.49 6.91
C ALA A 94 -18.67 15.98 7.18
N SER A 95 -18.83 14.93 7.98
CA SER A 95 -20.17 14.42 8.35
C SER A 95 -21.03 15.47 9.06
N ASN A 96 -20.49 16.13 10.07
CA ASN A 96 -21.20 17.15 10.86
C ASN A 96 -21.60 18.35 9.99
N ILE A 97 -20.67 18.82 9.17
CA ILE A 97 -20.88 19.97 8.29
C ILE A 97 -21.92 19.66 7.21
N LEU A 98 -21.90 18.47 6.62
CA LEU A 98 -22.87 18.12 5.58
C LEU A 98 -24.31 17.97 6.11
N LYS A 99 -24.50 17.71 7.41
CA LYS A 99 -25.85 17.70 8.03
C LYS A 99 -26.52 19.08 8.05
N ILE A 100 -25.72 20.14 8.07
CA ILE A 100 -26.18 21.54 8.15
C ILE A 100 -25.96 22.30 6.84
N LYS A 101 -25.74 21.56 5.75
CA LYS A 101 -25.50 22.08 4.41
C LYS A 101 -26.65 22.98 3.96
N THR A 102 -26.32 24.17 3.47
CA THR A 102 -27.30 25.15 2.96
C THR A 102 -27.53 25.00 1.45
N GLN A 103 -26.58 24.41 0.73
CA GLN A 103 -26.70 24.10 -0.70
C GLN A 103 -27.29 22.71 -0.93
N THR A 104 -28.57 22.64 -1.29
CA THR A 104 -29.19 21.43 -1.82
C THR A 104 -28.92 21.30 -3.32
N THR A 105 -28.31 20.19 -3.73
CA THR A 105 -28.26 19.79 -5.14
C THR A 105 -29.66 19.38 -5.57
N PHE A 106 -30.15 19.90 -6.70
CA PHE A 106 -31.52 19.62 -7.21
C PHE A 106 -31.74 18.13 -7.50
N THR A 107 -30.67 17.40 -7.81
CA THR A 107 -30.59 15.94 -7.93
C THR A 107 -29.24 15.50 -7.37
N ALA A 108 -29.24 14.57 -6.41
CA ALA A 108 -28.02 13.94 -5.92
C ALA A 108 -27.88 12.58 -6.61
N GLU A 109 -26.79 12.37 -7.35
CA GLU A 109 -26.48 11.06 -7.89
C GLU A 109 -25.96 10.14 -6.78
N LYS A 110 -26.49 8.93 -6.68
CA LYS A 110 -25.96 7.95 -5.74
C LYS A 110 -24.48 7.69 -6.01
N ILE A 111 -23.68 7.74 -4.95
CA ILE A 111 -22.25 7.44 -5.05
C ILE A 111 -22.05 5.93 -5.08
N THR A 112 -21.18 5.46 -5.97
CA THR A 112 -20.76 4.05 -6.05
C THR A 112 -19.32 3.87 -5.62
N VAL A 113 -18.95 2.66 -5.18
CA VAL A 113 -17.56 2.30 -4.84
C VAL A 113 -16.64 2.55 -6.04
N GLU A 114 -17.10 2.21 -7.24
CA GLU A 114 -16.40 2.41 -8.50
C GLU A 114 -16.14 3.91 -8.75
N ARG A 115 -17.17 4.75 -8.61
CA ARG A 115 -17.04 6.21 -8.76
C ARG A 115 -16.06 6.81 -7.76
N VAL A 116 -16.11 6.38 -6.50
CA VAL A 116 -15.17 6.82 -5.45
C VAL A 116 -13.75 6.41 -5.85
N TYR A 117 -13.52 5.12 -6.07
CA TYR A 117 -12.20 4.58 -6.38
C TYR A 117 -11.59 5.23 -7.64
N GLU A 118 -12.34 5.35 -8.73
CA GLU A 118 -11.87 6.01 -9.95
C GLU A 118 -11.56 7.49 -9.74
N THR A 119 -12.34 8.19 -8.93
CA THR A 119 -12.10 9.60 -8.61
C THR A 119 -10.83 9.75 -7.76
N LEU A 120 -10.63 8.88 -6.76
CA LEU A 120 -9.40 8.85 -5.96
C LEU A 120 -8.18 8.55 -6.84
N PHE A 121 -8.30 7.63 -7.80
CA PHE A 121 -7.24 7.30 -8.74
C PHE A 121 -6.91 8.46 -9.69
N LYS A 122 -7.93 9.17 -10.19
CA LYS A 122 -7.74 10.41 -10.95
C LYS A 122 -7.02 11.46 -10.11
N ILE A 123 -7.42 11.64 -8.85
CA ILE A 123 -6.79 12.57 -7.90
C ILE A 123 -5.30 12.22 -7.69
N ALA A 124 -4.97 10.95 -7.48
CA ALA A 124 -3.60 10.50 -7.25
C ALA A 124 -2.69 10.77 -8.46
N LYS A 125 -3.20 10.66 -9.69
CA LYS A 125 -2.46 10.91 -10.93
C LYS A 125 -2.28 12.38 -11.30
N LEU A 126 -2.92 13.32 -10.59
CA LEU A 126 -2.80 14.74 -10.89
C LEU A 126 -1.52 15.33 -10.31
N GLU A 127 -0.66 15.82 -11.18
CA GLU A 127 0.59 16.50 -10.84
C GLU A 127 0.74 17.82 -11.63
N GLY A 128 1.71 18.65 -11.23
CA GLY A 128 2.02 19.90 -11.93
C GLY A 128 1.09 21.07 -11.63
N LYS A 129 1.22 22.13 -12.45
CA LYS A 129 0.51 23.41 -12.27
C LYS A 129 -1.01 23.22 -12.44
N GLY A 130 -1.79 23.75 -11.50
CA GLY A 130 -3.26 23.64 -11.52
C GLY A 130 -3.83 22.31 -10.98
N SER A 131 -2.97 21.35 -10.62
CA SER A 131 -3.40 20.07 -10.05
C SER A 131 -4.21 20.24 -8.76
N GLN A 132 -3.83 21.17 -7.88
CA GLN A 132 -4.52 21.43 -6.60
C GLN A 132 -5.99 21.84 -6.81
N ASP A 133 -6.28 22.70 -7.79
CA ASP A 133 -7.64 23.18 -8.05
C ASP A 133 -8.52 22.06 -8.64
N LEU A 134 -7.95 21.23 -9.52
CA LEU A 134 -8.63 20.04 -10.05
C LEU A 134 -8.91 19.02 -8.94
N LYS A 135 -7.92 18.73 -8.08
CA LYS A 135 -8.10 17.85 -6.91
C LYS A 135 -9.24 18.37 -6.03
N MET A 136 -9.25 19.66 -5.69
CA MET A 136 -10.34 20.28 -4.93
C MET A 136 -11.69 20.12 -5.63
N LYS A 137 -11.76 20.32 -6.96
CA LYS A 137 -12.99 20.15 -7.74
C LYS A 137 -13.52 18.72 -7.65
N TYR A 138 -12.68 17.71 -7.85
CA TYR A 138 -13.07 16.30 -7.76
C TYR A 138 -13.58 15.93 -6.36
N ILE A 139 -12.86 16.35 -5.31
CA ILE A 139 -13.28 16.10 -3.92
C ILE A 139 -14.62 16.78 -3.64
N SER A 140 -14.76 18.08 -3.97
CA SER A 140 -16.01 18.81 -3.75
C SER A 140 -17.19 18.20 -4.53
N SER A 141 -16.93 17.67 -5.73
CA SER A 141 -17.96 17.00 -6.53
C SER A 141 -18.44 15.70 -5.89
N LEU A 142 -17.54 14.88 -5.34
CA LEU A 142 -17.95 13.70 -4.58
C LEU A 142 -18.74 14.11 -3.33
N LEU A 143 -18.28 15.10 -2.59
CA LEU A 143 -18.96 15.54 -1.36
C LEU A 143 -20.31 16.20 -1.61
N ASN A 144 -20.56 16.72 -2.81
CA ASN A 144 -21.85 17.30 -3.15
C ASN A 144 -22.97 16.25 -3.22
N ASP A 145 -22.60 15.04 -3.63
CA ASP A 145 -23.51 13.91 -3.81
C ASP A 145 -23.53 12.97 -2.59
N ALA A 146 -22.59 13.15 -1.64
CA ALA A 146 -22.42 12.26 -0.51
C ALA A 146 -23.42 12.54 0.60
N THR A 147 -23.96 11.48 1.20
CA THR A 147 -24.58 11.56 2.52
C THR A 147 -23.52 11.90 3.59
N PRO A 148 -23.93 12.37 4.78
CA PRO A 148 -23.00 12.63 5.89
C PRO A 148 -22.11 11.45 6.24
N LEU A 149 -22.61 10.21 6.16
CA LEU A 149 -21.83 9.02 6.48
C LEU A 149 -20.83 8.68 5.37
N GLU A 150 -21.24 8.79 4.11
CA GLU A 150 -20.34 8.58 2.98
C GLU A 150 -19.22 9.62 2.96
N ALA A 151 -19.54 10.89 3.23
CA ALA A 151 -18.54 11.96 3.30
C ALA A 151 -17.48 11.68 4.38
N LYS A 152 -17.89 11.14 5.54
CA LYS A 152 -16.96 10.71 6.59
C LYS A 152 -15.91 9.75 6.05
N PHE A 153 -16.35 8.68 5.39
CA PHE A 153 -15.43 7.64 4.92
C PHE A 153 -14.67 8.01 3.66
N VAL A 154 -15.26 8.80 2.74
CA VAL A 154 -14.51 9.37 1.61
C VAL A 154 -13.32 10.19 2.11
N LEU A 155 -13.51 11.05 3.10
CA LEU A 155 -12.42 11.87 3.65
C LEU A 155 -11.40 11.04 4.42
N LYS A 156 -11.84 10.08 5.24
CA LYS A 156 -10.91 9.19 5.96
C LYS A 156 -10.02 8.38 5.01
N ILE A 157 -10.59 7.87 3.91
CA ILE A 157 -9.83 7.18 2.87
C ILE A 157 -8.84 8.15 2.21
N LEU A 158 -9.32 9.32 1.77
CA LEU A 158 -8.52 10.31 1.04
C LEU A 158 -7.31 10.81 1.85
N LEU A 159 -7.48 10.95 3.17
CA LEU A 159 -6.46 11.43 4.10
C LEU A 159 -5.59 10.30 4.69
N GLY A 160 -5.88 9.03 4.39
CA GLY A 160 -5.18 7.88 4.98
C GLY A 160 -5.42 7.72 6.49
N THR A 161 -6.56 8.21 7.00
CA THR A 161 -6.92 8.19 8.43
C THR A 161 -8.00 7.16 8.76
N LEU A 162 -8.25 6.22 7.85
CA LEU A 162 -9.19 5.12 8.04
C LEU A 162 -8.66 4.15 9.12
N ARG A 163 -9.20 4.25 10.35
CA ARG A 163 -8.75 3.47 11.52
C ARG A 163 -9.78 2.42 11.93
N LEU A 164 -9.92 1.36 11.13
CA LEU A 164 -10.94 0.32 11.35
C LEU A 164 -10.48 -0.86 12.24
N GLY A 165 -9.24 -0.83 12.75
CA GLY A 165 -8.68 -1.97 13.50
C GLY A 165 -8.45 -3.23 12.66
N ILE A 166 -8.42 -3.07 11.33
CA ILE A 166 -8.23 -4.15 10.37
C ILE A 166 -6.79 -4.15 9.86
N ALA A 167 -6.20 -5.33 9.82
CA ALA A 167 -4.89 -5.57 9.22
C ALA A 167 -5.06 -6.52 8.03
N GLU A 168 -4.03 -6.64 7.19
CA GLU A 168 -4.00 -7.58 6.05
C GLU A 168 -4.41 -8.99 6.47
N ASN A 169 -3.95 -9.42 7.66
CA ASN A 169 -4.31 -10.70 8.25
C ASN A 169 -5.82 -10.89 8.48
N THR A 170 -6.57 -9.84 8.83
CA THR A 170 -8.03 -9.95 8.96
C THR A 170 -8.69 -10.05 7.59
N VAL A 171 -8.18 -9.30 6.62
CA VAL A 171 -8.71 -9.30 5.26
C VAL A 171 -8.52 -10.68 4.64
N MET A 172 -7.35 -11.30 4.79
CA MET A 172 -7.09 -12.66 4.32
C MET A 172 -7.97 -13.72 5.01
N ASP A 173 -8.18 -13.60 6.33
CA ASP A 173 -9.13 -14.47 7.06
C ASP A 173 -10.54 -14.34 6.46
N ALA A 174 -10.99 -13.11 6.23
CA ALA A 174 -12.32 -12.83 5.69
C ALA A 174 -12.45 -13.32 4.24
N LEU A 175 -11.43 -13.16 3.40
CA LEU A 175 -11.40 -13.70 2.03
C LEU A 175 -11.53 -15.23 2.02
N ALA A 176 -10.78 -15.93 2.89
CA ALA A 176 -10.86 -17.38 3.02
C ALA A 176 -12.26 -17.83 3.43
N ILE A 177 -12.83 -17.23 4.47
CA ILE A 177 -14.17 -17.58 4.95
C ILE A 177 -15.23 -17.24 3.90
N ALA A 178 -15.15 -16.06 3.26
CA ALA A 178 -16.16 -15.59 2.33
C ALA A 178 -16.23 -16.41 1.04
N PHE A 179 -15.09 -16.80 0.48
CA PHE A 179 -15.02 -17.40 -0.86
C PHE A 179 -14.68 -18.89 -0.86
N THR A 180 -14.22 -19.44 0.27
CA THR A 180 -13.92 -20.88 0.37
C THR A 180 -14.63 -21.58 1.53
N GLY A 181 -15.33 -20.83 2.40
CA GLY A 181 -16.06 -21.37 3.55
C GLY A 181 -15.19 -21.97 4.66
N LYS A 182 -13.86 -21.84 4.55
CA LYS A 182 -12.88 -22.48 5.44
C LYS A 182 -11.80 -21.47 5.79
N LYS A 183 -11.64 -21.17 7.08
CA LYS A 183 -10.65 -20.19 7.53
C LYS A 183 -9.22 -20.69 7.27
N GLU A 184 -9.02 -22.01 7.30
CA GLU A 184 -7.73 -22.69 7.13
C GLU A 184 -7.13 -22.41 5.74
N ASN A 185 -7.98 -22.13 4.74
CA ASN A 185 -7.54 -21.77 3.39
C ASN A 185 -6.84 -20.40 3.31
N ARG A 186 -6.84 -19.64 4.40
CA ARG A 186 -6.07 -18.40 4.56
C ARG A 186 -4.58 -18.63 4.28
N VAL A 187 -4.03 -19.81 4.60
CA VAL A 187 -2.61 -20.13 4.33
C VAL A 187 -2.28 -20.02 2.84
N GLN A 188 -3.14 -20.54 1.97
CA GLN A 188 -2.91 -20.48 0.52
C GLN A 188 -3.10 -19.05 -0.02
N ILE A 189 -4.06 -18.29 0.52
CA ILE A 189 -4.24 -16.87 0.18
C ILE A 189 -3.01 -16.06 0.60
N GLU A 190 -2.46 -16.34 1.79
CA GLU A 190 -1.27 -15.69 2.30
C GLU A 190 -0.04 -16.03 1.46
N ASN A 191 0.14 -17.29 1.05
CA ASN A 191 1.21 -17.68 0.12
C ASN A 191 1.11 -16.95 -1.22
N ALA A 192 -0.10 -16.86 -1.80
CA ALA A 192 -0.33 -16.12 -3.04
C ALA A 192 -0.06 -14.61 -2.87
N TYR A 193 -0.40 -14.04 -1.71
CA TYR A 193 -0.10 -12.66 -1.40
C TYR A 193 1.40 -12.43 -1.18
N ASN A 194 2.11 -13.37 -0.55
CA ASN A 194 3.54 -13.28 -0.30
C ASN A 194 4.34 -13.25 -1.61
N VAL A 195 3.95 -14.02 -2.63
CA VAL A 195 4.69 -14.05 -3.92
C VAL A 195 4.27 -12.96 -4.91
N SER A 196 3.14 -12.28 -4.70
CA SER A 196 2.64 -11.24 -5.61
C SER A 196 2.65 -9.83 -5.03
N SER A 197 2.62 -9.72 -3.69
CA SER A 197 2.41 -8.48 -2.95
C SER A 197 1.18 -7.66 -3.40
N ASP A 198 0.20 -8.32 -4.00
CA ASP A 198 -1.03 -7.71 -4.50
C ASP A 198 -2.27 -8.43 -3.95
N LEU A 199 -2.75 -7.94 -2.80
CA LEU A 199 -3.93 -8.51 -2.16
C LEU A 199 -5.21 -8.26 -2.96
N GLY A 200 -5.25 -7.19 -3.78
CA GLY A 200 -6.36 -6.93 -4.68
C GLY A 200 -6.45 -8.00 -5.77
N LYS A 201 -5.34 -8.32 -6.44
CA LYS A 201 -5.28 -9.43 -7.41
C LYS A 201 -5.65 -10.77 -6.78
N VAL A 202 -5.09 -11.09 -5.61
CA VAL A 202 -5.41 -12.31 -4.87
C VAL A 202 -6.91 -12.36 -4.53
N SER A 203 -7.48 -11.25 -4.07
CA SER A 203 -8.89 -11.17 -3.71
C SER A 203 -9.84 -11.35 -4.90
N LEU A 204 -9.46 -10.89 -6.09
CA LEU A 204 -10.22 -11.12 -7.31
C LEU A 204 -10.24 -12.61 -7.63
N ILE A 205 -9.06 -13.23 -7.71
CA ILE A 205 -8.91 -14.62 -8.16
C ILE A 205 -9.61 -15.58 -7.19
N VAL A 206 -9.46 -15.40 -5.87
CA VAL A 206 -10.17 -16.27 -4.92
C VAL A 206 -11.69 -16.12 -5.03
N ALA A 207 -12.18 -14.92 -5.35
CA ALA A 207 -13.61 -14.67 -5.50
C ALA A 207 -14.18 -15.19 -6.83
N THR A 208 -13.43 -15.11 -7.93
CA THR A 208 -13.87 -15.52 -9.27
C THR A 208 -13.61 -16.98 -9.56
N ASP A 209 -12.39 -17.45 -9.30
CA ASP A 209 -11.85 -18.72 -9.79
C ASP A 209 -11.62 -19.73 -8.65
N GLY A 210 -11.62 -19.25 -7.40
CA GLY A 210 -11.58 -20.08 -6.21
C GLY A 210 -10.19 -20.50 -5.77
N ILE A 211 -10.14 -21.38 -4.78
CA ILE A 211 -8.89 -21.74 -4.06
C ILE A 211 -7.90 -22.51 -4.91
N ASP A 212 -8.36 -23.27 -5.92
CA ASP A 212 -7.47 -24.07 -6.75
C ASP A 212 -6.64 -23.20 -7.71
N GLU A 213 -7.15 -22.02 -8.09
CA GLU A 213 -6.37 -21.05 -8.84
C GLU A 213 -5.38 -20.31 -7.95
N ILE A 214 -5.76 -20.01 -6.70
CA ILE A 214 -4.84 -19.43 -5.70
C ILE A 214 -3.61 -20.30 -5.48
N LYS A 215 -3.76 -21.64 -5.45
CA LYS A 215 -2.64 -22.58 -5.30
C LYS A 215 -1.64 -22.55 -6.47
N LYS A 216 -2.01 -21.97 -7.62
CA LYS A 216 -1.15 -21.85 -8.80
C LYS A 216 -0.35 -20.56 -8.84
N PHE A 217 -0.51 -19.67 -7.86
CA PHE A 217 0.30 -18.45 -7.79
C PHE A 217 1.79 -18.81 -7.75
N LYS A 218 2.54 -18.14 -8.60
CA LYS A 218 4.00 -18.24 -8.69
C LYS A 218 4.61 -16.85 -8.68
N ILE A 219 5.91 -16.80 -8.42
CA ILE A 219 6.69 -15.58 -8.57
C ILE A 219 6.52 -15.08 -10.00
N SER A 220 6.26 -13.79 -10.14
CA SER A 220 6.17 -13.11 -11.43
C SER A 220 7.18 -11.98 -11.42
N LEU A 221 8.04 -11.92 -12.43
CA LEU A 221 9.00 -10.83 -12.57
C LEU A 221 8.30 -9.47 -12.53
N PHE A 222 8.94 -8.51 -11.87
CA PHE A 222 8.44 -7.15 -11.62
C PHE A 222 7.19 -7.05 -10.72
N SER A 223 6.74 -8.15 -10.13
CA SER A 223 5.82 -8.17 -8.99
C SER A 223 6.65 -8.52 -7.75
N PRO A 224 6.89 -7.58 -6.83
CA PRO A 224 7.76 -7.85 -5.69
C PRO A 224 7.19 -8.92 -4.78
N ILE A 225 8.09 -9.68 -4.19
CA ILE A 225 7.82 -10.70 -3.19
C ILE A 225 7.90 -10.03 -1.82
N ARG A 226 6.98 -10.37 -0.92
CA ARG A 226 6.99 -9.86 0.45
C ARG A 226 8.28 -10.30 1.14
N PRO A 227 9.08 -9.38 1.71
CA PRO A 227 10.39 -9.75 2.23
C PRO A 227 10.27 -10.67 3.45
N MET A 228 11.06 -11.74 3.49
CA MET A 228 11.19 -12.58 4.68
C MET A 228 11.68 -11.73 5.86
N LEU A 229 10.99 -11.80 7.00
CA LEU A 229 11.34 -11.06 8.21
C LEU A 229 12.13 -11.95 9.18
N ALA A 230 12.89 -11.32 10.07
CA ALA A 230 13.68 -12.00 11.08
C ALA A 230 13.06 -11.83 12.47
N ASP A 231 13.02 -12.92 13.23
CA ASP A 231 12.76 -12.88 14.66
C ASP A 231 13.97 -12.34 15.41
N ARG A 232 13.72 -11.60 16.50
CA ARG A 232 14.78 -11.17 17.41
C ARG A 232 15.12 -12.29 18.39
N VAL A 233 16.41 -12.45 18.63
CA VAL A 233 16.99 -13.31 19.67
C VAL A 233 17.75 -12.43 20.66
N GLN A 234 17.76 -12.80 21.94
CA GLN A 234 18.41 -11.99 22.98
C GLN A 234 19.79 -12.51 23.35
N SER A 235 20.09 -13.77 23.02
CA SER A 235 21.35 -14.42 23.35
C SER A 235 21.71 -15.52 22.35
N GLU A 236 22.99 -15.89 22.34
CA GLU A 236 23.49 -17.04 21.57
C GLU A 236 22.78 -18.35 21.96
N LYS A 237 22.41 -18.52 23.25
CA LYS A 237 21.66 -19.68 23.73
C LYS A 237 20.27 -19.76 23.09
N ASP A 238 19.61 -18.63 22.88
CA ASP A 238 18.31 -18.59 22.21
C ASP A 238 18.43 -18.98 20.74
N VAL A 239 19.53 -18.61 20.08
CA VAL A 239 19.82 -19.02 18.69
C VAL A 239 19.93 -20.54 18.62
N ILE A 240 20.78 -21.14 19.47
CA ILE A 240 21.00 -22.60 19.48
C ILE A 240 19.69 -23.36 19.76
N LYS A 241 18.80 -22.79 20.58
CA LYS A 241 17.51 -23.42 20.90
C LYS A 241 16.48 -23.31 19.77
N LYS A 242 16.50 -22.22 19.00
CA LYS A 242 15.51 -21.95 17.95
C LYS A 242 15.95 -22.44 16.57
N MET A 243 17.23 -22.41 16.28
CA MET A 243 17.77 -22.74 14.97
C MET A 243 18.02 -24.24 14.84
N PRO A 244 17.93 -24.78 13.61
CA PRO A 244 18.42 -26.12 13.32
C PRO A 244 19.92 -26.24 13.61
N GLU A 245 20.43 -27.47 13.69
CA GLU A 245 21.85 -27.75 14.00
C GLU A 245 22.82 -27.12 13.00
N GLN A 246 22.38 -26.89 11.77
CA GLN A 246 23.14 -26.22 10.73
C GLN A 246 22.41 -24.96 10.28
N PHE A 247 23.10 -23.83 10.35
CA PHE A 247 22.61 -22.54 9.85
C PHE A 247 23.78 -21.73 9.29
N VAL A 248 23.47 -20.78 8.42
CA VAL A 248 24.43 -19.78 7.93
C VAL A 248 24.27 -18.51 8.77
N ALA A 249 25.39 -17.87 9.10
CA ALA A 249 25.42 -16.59 9.78
C ALA A 249 26.01 -15.53 8.84
N GLU A 250 25.30 -14.42 8.70
CA GLU A 250 25.70 -13.29 7.87
C GLU A 250 25.73 -12.00 8.69
N TYR A 251 26.54 -11.05 8.27
CA TYR A 251 26.54 -9.73 8.88
C TYR A 251 25.21 -9.04 8.62
N LYS A 252 24.58 -8.55 9.70
CA LYS A 252 23.41 -7.70 9.57
C LYS A 252 23.86 -6.27 9.23
N LEU A 253 23.86 -5.95 7.94
CA LEU A 253 24.25 -4.64 7.43
C LEU A 253 23.21 -3.55 7.80
N ASP A 254 23.68 -2.30 7.78
CA ASP A 254 22.88 -1.09 8.02
C ASP A 254 22.72 -0.31 6.71
N GLY A 255 21.75 -0.71 5.90
CA GLY A 255 21.55 -0.16 4.58
C GLY A 255 20.08 -0.15 4.14
N GLU A 256 19.88 -0.08 2.83
CA GLU A 256 18.56 -0.22 2.21
C GLU A 256 18.43 -1.64 1.66
N ARG A 257 17.58 -2.46 2.29
CA ARG A 257 17.17 -3.74 1.72
C ARG A 257 16.46 -3.49 0.39
N VAL A 258 16.98 -4.10 -0.66
CA VAL A 258 16.46 -4.00 -2.02
C VAL A 258 16.16 -5.39 -2.57
N GLN A 259 15.03 -5.50 -3.26
CA GLN A 259 14.70 -6.63 -4.11
C GLN A 259 14.93 -6.23 -5.58
N ILE A 260 15.86 -6.91 -6.23
CA ILE A 260 16.34 -6.63 -7.59
C ILE A 260 15.66 -7.61 -8.53
N HIS A 261 14.71 -7.12 -9.32
CA HIS A 261 14.14 -7.89 -10.42
C HIS A 261 14.88 -7.56 -11.70
N MET A 262 15.29 -8.60 -12.43
CA MET A 262 15.98 -8.45 -13.69
C MET A 262 15.38 -9.36 -14.74
N GLN A 263 15.22 -8.83 -15.96
CA GLN A 263 14.96 -9.61 -17.16
C GLN A 263 15.65 -8.94 -18.34
N SER A 264 16.71 -9.57 -18.85
CA SER A 264 17.59 -8.97 -19.86
C SER A 264 18.06 -7.58 -19.39
N ASP A 265 17.82 -6.52 -20.17
CA ASP A 265 18.22 -5.15 -19.82
C ASP A 265 17.25 -4.44 -18.87
N LYS A 266 16.10 -5.05 -18.56
CA LYS A 266 15.10 -4.42 -17.69
C LYS A 266 15.37 -4.77 -16.24
N ILE A 267 15.75 -3.76 -15.46
CA ILE A 267 16.01 -3.88 -14.02
C ILE A 267 15.02 -3.00 -13.26
N VAL A 268 14.42 -3.56 -12.21
CA VAL A 268 13.54 -2.84 -11.30
C VAL A 268 13.96 -3.15 -9.86
N LEU A 269 14.08 -2.11 -9.07
CA LEU A 269 14.48 -2.18 -7.67
C LEU A 269 13.28 -1.85 -6.79
N PHE A 270 12.94 -2.73 -5.87
CA PHE A 270 11.91 -2.51 -4.86
C PHE A 270 12.53 -2.38 -3.47
N SER A 271 12.11 -1.38 -2.71
CA SER A 271 12.56 -1.19 -1.32
C SER A 271 11.98 -2.26 -0.40
N ARG A 272 12.40 -2.26 0.87
CA ARG A 272 11.77 -3.05 1.94
C ARG A 272 10.25 -2.85 2.04
N ARG A 273 9.73 -1.67 1.68
CA ARG A 273 8.29 -1.36 1.67
C ARG A 273 7.61 -1.66 0.33
N LEU A 274 8.36 -2.30 -0.57
CA LEU A 274 7.95 -2.66 -1.92
C LEU A 274 7.67 -1.44 -2.80
N GLU A 275 8.26 -0.28 -2.47
CA GLU A 275 8.20 0.90 -3.31
C GLU A 275 9.22 0.77 -4.44
N ASN A 276 8.86 1.20 -5.65
CA ASN A 276 9.81 1.24 -6.75
C ASN A 276 10.84 2.37 -6.51
N ILE A 277 12.09 1.97 -6.24
CA ILE A 277 13.21 2.86 -5.94
C ILE A 277 14.25 2.91 -7.07
N THR A 278 13.95 2.31 -8.22
CA THR A 278 14.87 2.19 -9.37
C THR A 278 15.50 3.51 -9.77
N GLN A 279 14.71 4.59 -9.78
CA GLN A 279 15.17 5.93 -10.17
C GLN A 279 16.27 6.51 -9.26
N TYR A 280 16.45 6.00 -8.04
CA TYR A 280 17.45 6.51 -7.11
C TYR A 280 18.81 5.81 -7.22
N TYR A 281 18.90 4.74 -8.02
CA TYR A 281 20.09 3.90 -8.14
C TYR A 281 20.41 3.55 -9.61
N PRO A 282 20.64 4.56 -10.47
CA PRO A 282 21.00 4.32 -11.86
C PRO A 282 22.32 3.55 -12.00
N ASP A 283 23.24 3.74 -11.05
CA ASP A 283 24.51 3.01 -10.95
C ASP A 283 24.33 1.50 -10.77
N ILE A 284 23.32 1.07 -10.01
CA ILE A 284 22.95 -0.36 -9.91
C ILE A 284 22.40 -0.83 -11.25
N VAL A 285 21.47 -0.09 -11.85
CA VAL A 285 20.82 -0.46 -13.12
C VAL A 285 21.84 -0.63 -14.25
N GLU A 286 22.84 0.25 -14.34
CA GLU A 286 23.87 0.20 -15.38
C GLU A 286 24.89 -0.93 -15.23
N ARG A 287 25.11 -1.40 -13.99
CA ARG A 287 26.19 -2.33 -13.66
C ARG A 287 25.70 -3.75 -13.42
N ILE A 288 24.50 -3.93 -12.86
CA ILE A 288 24.10 -5.24 -12.34
C ILE A 288 23.98 -6.31 -13.41
N GLY A 289 23.45 -5.96 -14.60
CA GLY A 289 23.36 -6.90 -15.73
C GLY A 289 24.72 -7.33 -16.30
N LYS A 290 25.79 -6.57 -16.03
CA LYS A 290 27.17 -6.95 -16.40
C LYS A 290 27.84 -7.80 -15.32
N THR A 291 27.41 -7.64 -14.07
CA THR A 291 27.96 -8.37 -12.91
C THR A 291 27.33 -9.75 -12.74
N LEU A 292 26.02 -9.85 -12.93
CA LEU A 292 25.28 -11.11 -12.81
C LEU A 292 25.18 -11.80 -14.17
N ASN A 293 25.77 -13.00 -14.30
CA ASN A 293 25.70 -13.80 -15.52
C ASN A 293 24.40 -14.61 -15.60
N VAL A 294 23.25 -13.93 -15.62
CA VAL A 294 21.91 -14.53 -15.52
C VAL A 294 20.94 -13.78 -16.45
N ASN A 295 19.99 -14.48 -17.08
CA ASN A 295 19.06 -13.84 -18.01
C ASN A 295 17.89 -13.17 -17.30
N GLU A 296 17.38 -13.83 -16.27
CA GLU A 296 16.31 -13.31 -15.43
C GLU A 296 16.41 -13.82 -13.99
N GLY A 297 15.99 -12.99 -13.04
CA GLY A 297 16.08 -13.33 -11.63
C GLY A 297 15.41 -12.32 -10.71
N VAL A 298 15.20 -12.77 -9.47
CA VAL A 298 14.81 -11.92 -8.34
C VAL A 298 15.81 -12.18 -7.21
N PHE A 299 16.54 -11.14 -6.85
CA PHE A 299 17.62 -11.20 -5.87
C PHE A 299 17.34 -10.25 -4.72
N GLU A 300 17.77 -10.61 -3.52
CA GLU A 300 17.75 -9.68 -2.39
C GLU A 300 19.16 -9.30 -1.97
N ALA A 301 19.32 -8.00 -1.69
CA ALA A 301 20.59 -7.41 -1.30
C ALA A 301 20.40 -6.27 -0.31
N GLU A 302 21.46 -5.92 0.40
CA GLU A 302 21.55 -4.68 1.17
C GLU A 302 22.43 -3.68 0.41
N ILE A 303 21.86 -2.51 0.07
CA ILE A 303 22.63 -1.38 -0.46
C ILE A 303 23.23 -0.64 0.72
N VAL A 304 24.55 -0.47 0.74
CA VAL A 304 25.28 0.18 1.84
C VAL A 304 26.16 1.30 1.29
N PRO A 305 26.09 2.53 1.85
CA PRO A 305 26.98 3.60 1.44
C PRO A 305 28.40 3.32 1.91
N ILE A 306 29.40 3.73 1.13
CA ILE A 306 30.81 3.46 1.44
C ILE A 306 31.66 4.71 1.37
N ASN A 307 32.78 4.71 2.09
CA ASN A 307 33.85 5.66 1.83
C ASN A 307 34.73 5.09 0.71
N GLU A 308 34.78 5.75 -0.44
CA GLU A 308 35.56 5.27 -1.60
C GLU A 308 37.07 5.14 -1.34
N ASN A 309 37.63 5.95 -0.43
CA ASN A 309 39.06 5.92 -0.13
C ASN A 309 39.45 4.80 0.83
N THR A 310 38.58 4.48 1.80
CA THR A 310 38.86 3.47 2.84
C THR A 310 38.15 2.14 2.61
N GLY A 311 37.09 2.12 1.80
CA GLY A 311 36.20 0.98 1.61
C GLY A 311 35.25 0.72 2.78
N GLU A 312 35.27 1.56 3.82
CA GLU A 312 34.45 1.37 5.02
C GLU A 312 32.98 1.66 4.76
N PHE A 313 32.11 0.90 5.41
CA PHE A 313 30.68 1.16 5.40
C PHE A 313 30.35 2.42 6.18
N LEU A 314 29.49 3.25 5.59
CA LEU A 314 28.94 4.45 6.18
C LEU A 314 27.54 4.17 6.75
N PRO A 315 27.03 5.02 7.67
CA PRO A 315 25.69 4.87 8.23
C PRO A 315 24.58 4.95 7.17
N PHE A 316 23.47 4.24 7.38
CA PHE A 316 22.29 4.28 6.49
C PHE A 316 21.81 5.70 6.15
N GLN A 317 21.95 6.64 7.08
CA GLN A 317 21.52 8.03 6.90
C GLN A 317 22.14 8.69 5.67
N GLU A 318 23.35 8.28 5.27
CA GLU A 318 24.02 8.80 4.07
C GLU A 318 23.23 8.45 2.78
N LEU A 319 22.55 7.30 2.73
CA LEU A 319 21.69 6.93 1.59
C LEU A 319 20.47 7.84 1.45
N MET A 320 20.00 8.46 2.52
CA MET A 320 18.83 9.36 2.45
C MET A 320 19.11 10.59 1.59
N HIS A 321 20.38 10.95 1.39
CA HIS A 321 20.77 12.03 0.47
C HIS A 321 20.58 11.64 -1.00
N ARG A 322 20.69 10.35 -1.36
CA ARG A 322 20.41 9.84 -2.72
C ARG A 322 18.93 9.92 -3.12
N ARG A 323 17.99 9.88 -2.16
CA ARG A 323 16.54 9.94 -2.44
C ARG A 323 16.03 11.31 -2.90
N ARG A 324 16.90 12.33 -3.00
CA ARG A 324 16.51 13.68 -3.44
C ARG A 324 16.42 13.76 -4.97
N LYS A 325 15.25 14.12 -5.50
CA LYS A 325 14.96 14.18 -6.96
C LYS A 325 15.79 15.20 -7.75
N HIS A 326 16.51 16.11 -7.11
CA HIS A 326 17.27 17.16 -7.80
C HIS A 326 18.77 16.78 -7.84
N LYS A 327 19.36 16.78 -9.04
CA LYS A 327 20.79 16.48 -9.31
C LYS A 327 21.21 15.04 -9.00
N LEU A 328 20.48 14.07 -9.55
CA LEU A 328 20.71 12.65 -9.31
C LEU A 328 22.14 12.19 -9.69
N ASP A 329 22.69 12.73 -10.78
CA ASP A 329 24.04 12.38 -11.24
C ASP A 329 25.13 12.88 -10.28
N GLU A 330 24.94 14.06 -9.67
CA GLU A 330 25.87 14.59 -8.66
C GLU A 330 25.77 13.80 -7.34
N THR A 331 24.57 13.39 -6.93
CA THR A 331 24.38 12.65 -5.67
C THR A 331 24.87 11.21 -5.75
N VAL A 332 24.77 10.54 -6.90
CA VAL A 332 25.33 9.19 -7.09
C VAL A 332 26.84 9.20 -6.87
N LEU A 333 27.54 10.22 -7.39
CA LEU A 333 28.98 10.39 -7.22
C LEU A 333 29.38 10.78 -5.78
N GLN A 334 28.57 11.59 -5.11
CA GLN A 334 28.88 12.03 -3.73
C GLN A 334 28.68 10.93 -2.68
N TYR A 335 27.80 9.98 -2.94
CA TYR A 335 27.44 8.92 -2.01
C TYR A 335 27.63 7.55 -2.66
N PRO A 336 28.87 7.09 -2.85
CA PRO A 336 29.13 5.79 -3.46
C PRO A 336 28.59 4.65 -2.60
N ILE A 337 28.23 3.54 -3.24
CA ILE A 337 27.54 2.41 -2.59
C ILE A 337 28.19 1.07 -2.97
N THR A 338 27.92 0.06 -2.15
CA THR A 338 28.06 -1.35 -2.50
C THR A 338 26.69 -2.05 -2.46
N VAL A 339 26.55 -3.17 -3.17
CA VAL A 339 25.36 -4.02 -3.19
C VAL A 339 25.74 -5.39 -2.66
N ASN A 340 25.24 -5.74 -1.47
CA ASN A 340 25.61 -6.96 -0.76
C ASN A 340 24.47 -7.97 -0.85
N PHE A 341 24.58 -8.94 -1.75
CA PHE A 341 23.59 -9.98 -1.96
C PHE A 341 23.52 -10.95 -0.77
N PHE A 342 22.31 -11.34 -0.40
CA PHE A 342 22.07 -12.32 0.66
C PHE A 342 20.99 -13.37 0.30
N ASP A 343 20.20 -13.17 -0.76
CA ASP A 343 19.20 -14.17 -1.17
C ASP A 343 18.92 -14.19 -2.68
N VAL A 344 18.43 -15.33 -3.17
CA VAL A 344 17.96 -15.57 -4.53
C VAL A 344 16.57 -16.20 -4.46
N LEU A 345 15.55 -15.45 -4.87
CA LEU A 345 14.15 -15.88 -4.77
C LEU A 345 13.64 -16.53 -6.07
N TYR A 346 14.20 -16.12 -7.21
CA TYR A 346 13.86 -16.65 -8.53
C TYR A 346 15.07 -16.55 -9.44
N TYR A 347 15.29 -17.57 -10.25
CA TYR A 347 16.43 -17.65 -11.15
C TYR A 347 16.07 -18.48 -12.39
N ASP A 348 16.23 -17.93 -13.60
CA ASP A 348 16.06 -18.63 -14.89
C ASP A 348 14.84 -19.60 -14.93
N LYS A 349 13.63 -19.09 -14.62
CA LYS A 349 12.36 -19.86 -14.58
C LYS A 349 12.21 -20.87 -13.46
N LYS A 350 13.09 -20.82 -12.46
CA LYS A 350 13.00 -21.64 -11.26
C LYS A 350 12.66 -20.77 -10.05
N ASP A 351 11.58 -21.12 -9.38
CA ASP A 351 11.25 -20.59 -8.05
C ASP A 351 12.22 -21.21 -7.03
N CYS A 352 12.85 -20.37 -6.21
CA CYS A 352 13.79 -20.79 -5.16
C CYS A 352 13.20 -20.73 -3.74
N VAL A 353 11.92 -20.33 -3.63
CA VAL A 353 11.17 -20.14 -2.38
C VAL A 353 10.29 -21.36 -2.06
#